data_AF-A0A832UHH7-F1
#
_entry.id   AF-A0A832UHH7-F1
#
_cell.length_a   1.000
_cell.length_b   1.000
_cell.length_c   1.000
_cell.angle_alpha   90.00
_cell.angle_beta   90.00
_cell.angle_gamma   90.00
#
_symmetry.space_group_name_H-M   'P 1'
#
loop_
_entity.id
_entity.type
_entity.pdbx_description
1 polymer ?
#
loop_
_entity_poly.entity_id
_entity_poly.type
_entity_poly.pdbx_seq_one_letter_code
_entity_poly.pdbx_strand_id
1 'polypeptide(L)'
;MIEASFHTSKNGQKNSDLIETLKILGAECRTCAPLSPLECVTRCNLWKLKNELRQLRETIDNPNFIKELFNVLKNNTRLNILKTIVKGRYSVTKLREQLRKEGYLQGRETINEEHLRPLVEVGLAAQSQDYYYATTFGGRLNELLRDFVEFLDLLPAHSECYEETVLDSLASGPKTFEDLEAYLSPKIASRILKRLKSVGLVDVPEDRDYVFFFRSKRDPNKEALSEPEARIYFGIPDDGIAARKLATKTGVSLRRTYRYLRGLKGKKLIFTRKNRRTYRLTKKGEELAAILKSLQELVGEVWQSSWHVSAEKS
;
A
#
# COMPACT_ATOMS: atom_id res chain seq x y z
N MET A 1 19.34 17.84 40.46
CA MET A 1 18.64 16.55 40.30
C MET A 1 17.16 16.80 40.50
N ILE A 2 16.44 17.05 39.41
CA ILE A 2 14.98 17.17 39.39
C ILE A 2 14.53 16.34 38.18
N GLU A 3 14.09 15.12 38.44
CA GLU A 3 13.31 14.29 37.53
C GLU A 3 11.86 14.80 37.61
N ALA A 4 11.33 15.33 36.51
CA ALA A 4 10.53 14.60 35.52
C ALA A 4 9.04 14.52 35.90
N SER A 5 8.28 15.47 35.39
CA SER A 5 6.86 15.29 35.09
C SER A 5 6.44 16.31 34.04
N PHE A 6 6.61 15.94 32.76
CA PHE A 6 5.91 16.60 31.66
C PHE A 6 5.13 15.56 30.87
N HIS A 7 3.82 15.77 30.88
CA HIS A 7 2.82 15.10 30.06
C HIS A 7 3.27 15.03 28.59
N THR A 8 3.40 13.82 28.06
CA THR A 8 3.39 13.58 26.62
C THR A 8 1.96 13.31 26.18
N SER A 9 1.19 14.38 25.95
CA SER A 9 -0.01 14.31 25.11
C SER A 9 0.48 14.30 23.66
N LYS A 10 0.52 13.11 23.05
CA LYS A 10 0.91 12.91 21.65
C LYS A 10 -0.06 13.64 20.71
N ASN A 11 0.47 14.67 20.05
CA ASN A 11 0.12 15.23 18.74
C ASN A 11 -1.20 14.74 18.09
N GLY A 12 -2.24 15.53 18.31
CA GLY A 12 -3.41 15.62 17.43
C GLY A 12 -3.32 16.88 16.56
N GLN A 13 -2.29 17.00 15.72
CA GLN A 13 -2.25 18.07 14.73
C GLN A 13 -3.12 17.62 13.56
N LYS A 14 -4.39 18.03 13.60
CA LYS A 14 -5.41 17.78 12.58
C LYS A 14 -4.82 18.13 11.21
N ASN A 15 -4.75 17.15 10.31
CA ASN A 15 -4.69 17.38 8.88
C ASN A 15 -5.93 18.21 8.53
N SER A 16 -5.80 19.54 8.43
CA SER A 16 -6.92 20.37 7.99
C SER A 16 -7.22 20.02 6.54
N ASP A 17 -8.48 19.71 6.26
CA ASP A 17 -8.99 19.46 4.91
C ASP A 17 -8.60 20.63 3.98
N LEU A 18 -8.23 20.34 2.73
CA LEU A 18 -7.94 21.35 1.71
C LEU A 18 -9.12 22.32 1.53
N ILE A 19 -10.35 21.84 1.71
CA ILE A 19 -11.54 22.69 1.68
C ILE A 19 -11.53 23.69 2.84
N GLU A 20 -11.13 23.27 4.04
CA GLU A 20 -11.00 24.16 5.20
C GLU A 20 -9.88 25.18 4.97
N THR A 21 -8.75 24.75 4.41
CA THR A 21 -7.63 25.61 4.04
C THR A 21 -8.06 26.68 3.02
N LEU A 22 -8.84 26.29 2.00
CA LEU A 22 -9.41 27.20 1.01
C LEU A 22 -10.38 28.22 1.65
N LYS A 23 -11.17 27.81 2.64
CA LYS A 23 -12.09 28.72 3.37
C LYS A 23 -11.31 29.74 4.20
N ILE A 24 -10.27 29.31 4.93
CA ILE A 24 -9.43 30.20 5.74
C ILE A 24 -8.72 31.21 4.83
N LEU A 25 -8.03 30.75 3.79
CA LEU A 25 -7.37 31.62 2.81
C LEU A 25 -8.38 32.51 2.07
N GLY A 26 -9.61 32.03 1.87
CA GLY A 26 -10.73 32.79 1.33
C GLY A 26 -11.11 33.99 2.19
N ALA A 27 -11.22 33.78 3.51
CA ALA A 27 -11.50 34.84 4.46
C ALA A 27 -10.36 35.88 4.51
N GLU A 28 -9.11 35.43 4.55
CA GLU A 28 -7.93 36.31 4.49
C GLU A 28 -7.92 37.14 3.20
N CYS A 29 -8.14 36.50 2.05
CA CYS A 29 -8.14 37.17 0.75
C CYS A 29 -9.21 38.27 0.64
N ARG A 30 -10.38 38.12 1.29
CA ARG A 30 -11.43 39.16 1.31
C ARG A 30 -11.00 40.42 2.05
N THR A 31 -10.04 40.29 2.96
CA THR A 31 -9.46 41.41 3.70
C THR A 31 -8.18 41.96 3.04
N CYS A 32 -7.68 41.31 1.99
CA CYS A 32 -6.52 41.80 1.24
C CYS A 32 -6.88 43.02 0.39
N ALA A 33 -6.00 44.03 0.41
CA ALA A 33 -6.07 45.20 -0.47
C ALA A 33 -4.81 45.24 -1.37
N PRO A 34 -4.73 44.39 -2.42
CA PRO A 34 -3.57 44.37 -3.30
C PRO A 34 -3.48 45.68 -4.09
N LEU A 35 -2.26 46.19 -4.29
CA LEU A 35 -2.04 47.44 -5.03
C LEU A 35 -2.27 47.26 -6.54
N SER A 36 -2.23 46.01 -7.03
CA SER A 36 -2.52 45.67 -8.43
C SER A 36 -2.96 44.21 -8.58
N PRO A 37 -3.62 43.85 -9.70
CA PRO A 37 -3.92 42.46 -10.03
C PRO A 37 -2.68 41.55 -10.07
N LEU A 38 -1.54 42.08 -10.54
CA LEU A 38 -0.27 41.35 -10.58
C LEU A 38 0.23 40.96 -9.20
N GLU A 39 0.01 41.82 -8.20
CA GLU A 39 0.38 41.52 -6.83
C GLU A 39 -0.48 40.37 -6.26
N CYS A 40 -1.77 40.34 -6.59
CA CYS A 40 -2.65 39.23 -6.22
C CYS A 40 -2.17 37.90 -6.84
N VAL A 41 -1.90 37.88 -8.14
CA VAL A 41 -1.42 36.68 -8.85
C VAL A 41 -0.09 36.15 -8.29
N THR A 42 0.82 37.05 -7.92
CA THR A 42 2.18 36.66 -7.50
C THR A 42 2.32 36.37 -6.01
N ARG A 43 1.50 36.98 -5.15
CA ARG A 43 1.65 36.90 -3.68
C ARG A 43 0.46 36.28 -2.95
N CYS A 44 -0.70 36.14 -3.58
CA CYS A 44 -1.87 35.58 -2.90
C CYS A 44 -1.79 34.04 -2.80
N ASN A 45 -1.75 33.53 -1.57
CA ASN A 45 -1.77 32.09 -1.30
C ASN A 45 -3.05 31.42 -1.78
N LEU A 46 -4.21 32.10 -1.68
CA LEU A 46 -5.48 31.59 -2.21
C LEU A 46 -5.41 31.43 -3.73
N TRP A 47 -4.93 32.46 -4.43
CA TRP A 47 -4.81 32.40 -5.89
C TRP A 47 -3.87 31.27 -6.30
N LYS A 48 -2.70 31.16 -5.64
CA LYS A 48 -1.72 30.11 -5.88
C LYS A 48 -2.31 28.71 -5.67
N LEU A 49 -2.97 28.46 -4.53
CA LEU A 49 -3.60 27.17 -4.24
C LEU A 49 -4.72 26.84 -5.23
N LYS A 50 -5.58 27.80 -5.56
CA LYS A 50 -6.62 27.60 -6.58
C LYS A 50 -6.03 27.30 -7.95
N ASN A 51 -4.92 27.94 -8.32
CA ASN A 51 -4.25 27.67 -9.58
C ASN A 51 -3.60 26.27 -9.61
N GLU A 52 -2.92 25.89 -8.53
CA GLU A 52 -2.35 24.54 -8.36
C GLU A 52 -3.44 23.47 -8.49
N LEU A 53 -4.58 23.64 -7.80
CA LEU A 53 -5.69 22.68 -7.86
C LEU A 53 -6.32 22.58 -9.26
N ARG A 54 -6.41 23.69 -10.01
CA ARG A 54 -6.92 23.67 -11.39
C ARG A 54 -5.99 22.90 -12.32
N GLN A 55 -4.69 23.14 -12.25
CA GLN A 55 -3.70 22.43 -13.06
C GLN A 55 -3.67 20.94 -12.69
N LEU A 56 -3.74 20.63 -11.40
CA LEU A 56 -3.73 19.26 -10.90
C LEU A 56 -5.00 18.48 -11.28
N ARG A 57 -6.13 19.16 -11.50
CA ARG A 57 -7.35 18.50 -11.99
C ARG A 57 -7.14 17.85 -13.35
N GLU A 58 -6.52 18.58 -14.27
CA GLU A 58 -6.27 18.10 -15.64
C GLU A 58 -5.42 16.82 -15.63
N THR A 59 -4.49 16.71 -14.67
CA THR A 59 -3.65 15.52 -14.51
C THR A 59 -4.32 14.41 -13.71
N ILE A 60 -5.12 14.70 -12.67
CA ILE A 60 -5.84 13.69 -11.88
C ILE A 60 -6.93 12.99 -12.70
N ASP A 61 -7.59 13.70 -13.63
CA ASP A 61 -8.62 13.12 -14.48
C ASP A 61 -8.06 12.06 -15.47
N ASN A 62 -6.72 11.92 -15.59
CA ASN A 62 -6.07 10.82 -16.31
C ASN A 62 -6.32 9.48 -15.55
N PRO A 63 -6.91 8.45 -16.19
CA PRO A 63 -7.13 7.15 -15.54
C PRO A 63 -5.83 6.45 -15.09
N ASN A 64 -4.67 6.84 -15.63
CA ASN A 64 -3.37 6.32 -15.22
C ASN A 64 -2.69 7.15 -14.11
N PHE A 65 -3.32 8.22 -13.61
CA PHE A 65 -2.70 9.15 -12.66
C PHE A 65 -2.14 8.45 -11.43
N ILE A 66 -2.92 7.58 -10.77
CA ILE A 66 -2.47 6.83 -9.58
C ILE A 66 -1.23 5.97 -9.90
N LYS A 67 -1.21 5.35 -11.09
CA LYS A 67 -0.08 4.54 -11.53
C LYS A 67 1.17 5.38 -11.75
N GLU A 68 1.02 6.51 -12.43
CA GLU A 68 2.11 7.46 -12.68
C GLU A 68 2.65 8.01 -11.36
N LEU A 69 1.75 8.42 -10.45
CA LEU A 69 2.08 8.90 -9.11
C LEU A 69 2.89 7.86 -8.33
N PHE A 70 2.43 6.61 -8.22
CA PHE A 70 3.18 5.57 -7.52
C PHE A 70 4.53 5.30 -8.17
N ASN A 71 4.62 5.28 -9.51
CA ASN A 71 5.89 5.10 -10.20
C ASN A 71 6.86 6.27 -10.00
N VAL A 72 6.36 7.50 -9.84
CA VAL A 72 7.17 8.66 -9.44
C VAL A 72 7.69 8.47 -8.02
N LEU A 73 6.82 8.09 -7.08
CA LEU A 73 7.16 7.95 -5.66
C LEU A 73 8.10 6.78 -5.37
N LYS A 74 8.05 5.69 -6.15
CA LYS A 74 8.95 4.53 -6.02
C LYS A 74 10.40 4.84 -6.42
N ASN A 75 10.66 5.98 -7.06
CA ASN A 75 12.03 6.41 -7.36
C ASN A 75 12.64 7.19 -6.18
N ASN A 76 13.67 6.60 -5.56
CA ASN A 76 14.34 7.18 -4.39
C ASN A 76 14.88 8.61 -4.64
N THR A 77 15.50 8.85 -5.81
CA THR A 77 16.01 10.19 -6.16
C THR A 77 14.89 11.22 -6.23
N ARG A 78 13.76 10.87 -6.87
CA ARG A 78 12.58 11.76 -6.95
C ARG A 78 12.01 12.06 -5.58
N LEU A 79 11.92 11.05 -4.70
CA LEU A 79 11.44 11.27 -3.34
C LEU A 79 12.38 12.17 -2.52
N ASN A 80 13.70 12.02 -2.67
CA ASN A 80 14.67 12.90 -1.99
C ASN A 80 14.63 14.34 -2.52
N ILE A 81 14.43 14.51 -3.84
CA ILE A 81 14.16 15.83 -4.41
C ILE A 81 12.87 16.42 -3.83
N LEU A 82 11.78 15.65 -3.75
CA LEU A 82 10.53 16.11 -3.14
C LEU A 82 10.74 16.56 -1.69
N LYS A 83 11.38 15.72 -0.85
CA LYS A 83 11.75 16.03 0.54
C LYS A 83 12.57 17.31 0.66
N THR A 84 13.39 17.60 -0.34
CA THR A 84 14.22 18.79 -0.42
C THR A 84 13.39 20.02 -0.75
N ILE A 85 12.63 20.00 -1.86
CA ILE A 85 11.88 21.17 -2.36
C ILE A 85 10.67 21.52 -1.50
N VAL A 86 10.26 20.66 -0.56
CA VAL A 86 9.29 21.01 0.50
C VAL A 86 9.89 22.05 1.47
N LYS A 87 11.21 22.09 1.64
CA LYS A 87 11.89 23.02 2.56
C LYS A 87 12.09 24.41 1.97
N GLY A 88 11.84 24.60 0.68
CA GLY A 88 12.04 25.90 0.01
C GLY A 88 12.15 25.81 -1.51
N ARG A 89 12.59 26.90 -2.13
CA ARG A 89 12.80 27.00 -3.58
C ARG A 89 14.24 26.66 -3.95
N TYR A 90 14.42 25.76 -4.92
CA TYR A 90 15.75 25.30 -5.32
C TYR A 90 15.94 25.40 -6.83
N SER A 91 17.10 25.90 -7.25
CA SER A 91 17.56 25.78 -8.63
C SER A 91 18.15 24.39 -8.88
N VAL A 92 18.21 23.97 -10.14
CA VAL A 92 18.81 22.68 -10.55
C VAL A 92 20.24 22.53 -10.02
N THR A 93 21.01 23.63 -10.02
CA THR A 93 22.39 23.63 -9.50
C THR A 93 22.42 23.33 -8.00
N LYS A 94 21.55 23.96 -7.20
CA LYS A 94 21.45 23.70 -5.76
C LYS A 94 20.96 22.28 -5.45
N LEU A 95 19.97 21.79 -6.20
CA LEU A 95 19.50 20.40 -6.08
C LEU A 95 20.62 19.41 -6.36
N ARG A 96 21.40 19.62 -7.43
CA ARG A 96 22.54 18.78 -7.76
C ARG A 96 23.59 18.76 -6.65
N GLU A 97 23.89 19.90 -6.04
CA GLU A 97 24.82 19.98 -4.92
C GLU A 97 24.33 19.21 -3.70
N GLN A 98 23.04 19.26 -3.39
CA GLN A 98 22.46 18.48 -2.29
C GLN A 98 22.45 16.98 -2.59
N LEU A 99 22.03 16.58 -3.79
CA LEU A 99 22.06 15.19 -4.23
C LEU A 99 23.47 14.60 -4.21
N ARG A 100 24.50 15.38 -4.58
CA ARG A 100 25.90 14.95 -4.47
C ARG A 100 26.34 14.67 -3.04
N LYS A 101 25.86 15.46 -2.06
CA LYS A 101 26.15 15.21 -0.63
C LYS A 101 25.52 13.91 -0.14
N GLU A 102 24.44 13.48 -0.77
CA GLU A 102 23.73 12.22 -0.49
C GLU A 102 24.25 11.04 -1.33
N GLY A 103 25.30 11.24 -2.14
CA GLY A 103 25.96 10.19 -2.93
C GLY A 103 25.46 10.02 -4.36
N TYR A 104 24.53 10.85 -4.83
CA TYR A 104 24.00 10.78 -6.20
C TYR A 104 24.85 11.60 -7.18
N LEU A 105 25.44 10.93 -8.18
CA LEU A 105 26.21 11.55 -9.25
C LEU A 105 25.38 11.61 -10.54
N GLN A 106 24.67 12.72 -10.75
CA GLN A 106 23.80 12.89 -11.93
C GLN A 106 24.13 14.17 -12.71
N GLY A 107 23.91 14.10 -14.03
CA GLY A 107 23.98 15.25 -14.93
C GLY A 107 22.82 16.22 -14.71
N ARG A 108 22.97 17.47 -15.19
CA ARG A 108 21.87 18.48 -15.11
C ARG A 108 20.64 18.05 -15.91
N GLU A 109 20.88 17.50 -17.10
CA GLU A 109 19.83 17.01 -17.99
C GLU A 109 19.07 15.83 -17.35
N THR A 110 19.78 14.87 -16.77
CA THR A 110 19.18 13.76 -16.00
C THR A 110 18.29 14.27 -14.85
N ILE A 111 18.74 15.28 -14.09
CA ILE A 111 17.94 15.87 -12.99
C ILE A 111 16.64 16.48 -13.51
N ASN A 112 16.71 17.22 -14.62
CA ASN A 112 15.52 17.83 -15.21
C ASN A 112 14.57 16.78 -15.80
N GLU A 113 15.07 15.94 -16.70
CA GLU A 113 14.26 15.08 -17.56
C GLU A 113 13.75 13.82 -16.84
N GLU A 114 14.58 13.23 -15.98
CA GLU A 114 14.27 11.96 -15.33
C GLU A 114 13.70 12.12 -13.92
N HIS A 115 13.93 13.26 -13.25
CA HIS A 115 13.53 13.42 -11.85
C HIS A 115 12.56 14.58 -11.61
N LEU A 116 12.88 15.79 -12.07
CA LEU A 116 12.04 16.97 -11.85
C LEU A 116 10.79 16.95 -12.73
N ARG A 117 10.92 16.68 -14.03
CA ARG A 117 9.77 16.64 -14.95
C ARG A 117 8.70 15.65 -14.47
N PRO A 118 9.02 14.39 -14.10
CA PRO A 118 7.99 13.48 -13.58
C PRO A 118 7.30 13.99 -12.32
N LEU A 119 8.02 14.65 -11.39
CA LEU A 119 7.41 15.25 -10.20
C LEU A 119 6.44 16.39 -10.55
N VAL A 120 6.76 17.18 -11.58
CA VAL A 120 5.90 18.27 -12.08
C VAL A 120 4.69 17.70 -12.81
N GLU A 121 4.86 16.66 -13.64
CA GLU A 121 3.79 16.02 -14.40
C GLU A 121 2.71 15.42 -13.49
N VAL A 122 3.08 14.81 -12.36
CA VAL A 122 2.10 14.33 -11.36
C VAL A 122 1.68 15.41 -10.35
N GLY A 123 2.12 16.65 -10.57
CA GLY A 123 1.76 17.83 -9.77
C GLY A 123 2.27 17.85 -8.32
N LEU A 124 3.33 17.09 -8.01
CA LEU A 124 4.01 17.14 -6.70
C LEU A 124 4.99 18.30 -6.61
N ALA A 125 5.53 18.73 -7.74
CA ALA A 125 6.43 19.88 -7.84
C ALA A 125 5.87 20.91 -8.84
N ALA A 126 6.29 22.16 -8.69
CA ALA A 126 6.04 23.21 -9.65
C ALA A 126 7.32 23.99 -9.94
N GLN A 127 7.39 24.53 -11.16
CA GLN A 127 8.46 25.41 -11.60
C GLN A 127 7.97 26.85 -11.66
N SER A 128 8.77 27.77 -11.12
CA SER A 128 8.59 29.21 -11.31
C SER A 128 9.93 29.81 -11.64
N GLN A 129 10.06 30.40 -12.84
CA GLN A 129 11.33 30.85 -13.39
C GLN A 129 12.34 29.68 -13.42
N ASP A 130 13.47 29.80 -12.72
CA ASP A 130 14.52 28.79 -12.63
C ASP A 130 14.53 28.00 -11.31
N TYR A 131 13.43 28.09 -10.55
CA TYR A 131 13.30 27.46 -9.25
C TYR A 131 12.16 26.44 -9.21
N TYR A 132 12.44 25.32 -8.54
CA TYR A 132 11.48 24.27 -8.23
C TYR A 132 11.07 24.34 -6.75
N TYR A 133 9.81 24.07 -6.48
CA TYR A 133 9.23 23.98 -5.14
C TYR A 133 8.15 22.91 -5.09
N ALA A 134 7.86 22.38 -3.90
CA ALA A 134 6.74 21.45 -3.72
C ALA A 134 5.40 22.20 -3.84
N THR A 135 4.44 21.63 -4.56
CA THR A 135 3.05 22.09 -4.52
C THR A 135 2.43 21.79 -3.16
N THR A 136 1.23 22.32 -2.90
CA THR A 136 0.47 21.96 -1.70
C THR A 136 0.23 20.44 -1.61
N PHE A 137 -0.10 19.82 -2.76
CA PHE A 137 -0.25 18.36 -2.86
C PHE A 137 1.06 17.63 -2.55
N GLY A 138 2.18 18.05 -3.15
CA GLY A 138 3.50 17.46 -2.88
C GLY A 138 3.95 17.62 -1.44
N GLY A 139 3.63 18.75 -0.81
CA GLY A 139 3.90 19.00 0.61
C GLY A 139 3.16 18.03 1.53
N ARG A 140 1.84 17.91 1.37
CA ARG A 140 1.01 16.97 2.16
C ARG A 140 1.40 15.52 1.93
N LEU A 141 1.70 15.17 0.67
CA LEU A 141 2.16 13.82 0.34
C LEU A 141 3.50 13.50 1.00
N ASN A 142 4.44 14.45 1.00
CA ASN A 142 5.72 14.28 1.68
C ASN A 142 5.57 14.14 3.20
N GLU A 143 4.61 14.81 3.81
CA GLU A 143 4.28 14.64 5.24
C GLU A 143 3.75 13.23 5.52
N LEU A 144 2.84 12.74 4.68
CA LEU A 144 2.30 11.38 4.76
C LEU A 144 3.40 10.32 4.64
N LEU A 145 4.38 10.53 3.75
CA LEU A 145 5.49 9.60 3.53
C LEU A 145 6.65 9.74 4.53
N ARG A 146 6.66 10.76 5.39
CA ARG A 146 7.78 11.04 6.31
C ARG A 146 8.06 9.87 7.24
N ASP A 147 7.03 9.13 7.62
CA ASP A 147 7.10 8.04 8.59
C ASP A 147 7.46 6.68 7.97
N PHE A 148 7.67 6.60 6.64
CA PHE A 148 7.89 5.32 5.96
C PHE A 148 9.04 5.36 4.96
N VAL A 149 10.26 5.45 5.49
CA VAL A 149 11.52 5.44 4.70
C VAL A 149 11.67 4.16 3.87
N GLU A 150 11.09 3.04 4.33
CA GLU A 150 11.19 1.73 3.68
C GLU A 150 10.24 1.55 2.48
N PHE A 151 9.38 2.53 2.16
CA PHE A 151 8.43 2.45 1.03
C PHE A 151 9.11 2.08 -0.30
N LEU A 152 10.32 2.62 -0.50
CA LEU A 152 10.99 2.71 -1.80
C LEU A 152 11.57 1.39 -2.30
N ASP A 153 12.00 0.51 -1.39
CA ASP A 153 12.76 -0.69 -1.76
C ASP A 153 11.86 -1.93 -1.87
N LEU A 154 10.60 -1.82 -1.45
CA LEU A 154 9.70 -2.97 -1.30
C LEU A 154 8.89 -3.26 -2.56
N LEU A 155 8.64 -2.22 -3.37
CA LEU A 155 7.79 -2.30 -4.56
C LEU A 155 8.60 -1.99 -5.82
N PRO A 156 8.38 -2.72 -6.93
CA PRO A 156 9.08 -2.44 -8.17
C PRO A 156 8.74 -1.06 -8.73
N ALA A 157 9.77 -0.30 -9.09
CA ALA A 157 9.63 0.86 -9.95
C ALA A 157 9.11 0.43 -11.34
N HIS A 158 8.31 1.29 -11.97
CA HIS A 158 7.74 1.07 -13.31
C HIS A 158 6.86 -0.19 -13.40
N SER A 159 5.94 -0.38 -12.44
CA SER A 159 4.95 -1.45 -12.48
C SER A 159 3.57 -0.92 -12.87
N GLU A 160 2.71 -1.83 -13.34
CA GLU A 160 1.28 -1.60 -13.54
C GLU A 160 0.47 -1.59 -12.22
N CYS A 161 1.14 -1.29 -11.10
CA CYS A 161 0.56 -1.23 -9.76
C CYS A 161 -0.07 -2.54 -9.26
N TYR A 162 0.33 -3.69 -9.81
CA TYR A 162 -0.26 -4.96 -9.42
C TYR A 162 0.07 -5.36 -7.97
N GLU A 163 1.28 -5.05 -7.50
CA GLU A 163 1.64 -5.25 -6.10
C GLU A 163 0.74 -4.45 -5.16
N GLU A 164 0.52 -3.18 -5.48
CA GLU A 164 -0.34 -2.24 -4.75
C GLU A 164 -1.79 -2.76 -4.73
N THR A 165 -2.32 -3.22 -5.86
CA THR A 165 -3.66 -3.84 -5.94
C THR A 165 -3.79 -5.10 -5.08
N VAL A 166 -2.76 -5.95 -5.04
CA VAL A 166 -2.78 -7.16 -4.20
C VAL A 166 -2.74 -6.77 -2.72
N LEU A 167 -1.91 -5.80 -2.34
CA LEU A 167 -1.83 -5.31 -0.96
C LEU A 167 -3.16 -4.71 -0.50
N ASP A 168 -3.80 -3.89 -1.33
CA ASP A 168 -5.12 -3.31 -1.06
C ASP A 168 -6.19 -4.39 -0.88
N SER A 169 -6.24 -5.38 -1.79
CA SER A 169 -7.16 -6.51 -1.66
C SER A 169 -6.95 -7.30 -0.36
N LEU A 170 -5.68 -7.54 0.03
CA LEU A 170 -5.33 -8.26 1.26
C LEU A 170 -5.56 -7.43 2.53
N ALA A 171 -5.65 -6.10 2.44
CA ALA A 171 -5.97 -5.22 3.58
C ALA A 171 -7.39 -5.46 4.10
N SER A 172 -8.30 -5.93 3.24
CA SER A 172 -9.66 -6.35 3.64
C SER A 172 -9.71 -7.71 4.37
N GLY A 173 -8.58 -8.41 4.46
CA GLY A 173 -8.45 -9.71 5.12
C GLY A 173 -7.81 -10.78 4.22
N PRO A 174 -7.57 -11.98 4.75
CA PRO A 174 -6.90 -13.05 4.01
C PRO A 174 -7.67 -13.47 2.75
N LYS A 175 -6.95 -13.69 1.63
CA LYS A 175 -7.52 -14.07 0.33
C LYS A 175 -6.94 -15.37 -0.18
N THR A 176 -7.70 -16.18 -0.91
CA THR A 176 -7.15 -17.34 -1.62
C THR A 176 -6.47 -16.94 -2.93
N PHE A 177 -5.79 -17.89 -3.57
CA PHE A 177 -5.21 -17.63 -4.90
C PHE A 177 -6.30 -17.31 -5.93
N GLU A 178 -7.42 -18.06 -5.90
CA GLU A 178 -8.55 -17.85 -6.80
C GLU A 178 -9.24 -16.51 -6.59
N ASP A 179 -9.29 -16.01 -5.35
CA ASP A 179 -9.80 -14.66 -5.06
C ASP A 179 -8.95 -13.57 -5.73
N LEU A 180 -7.63 -13.79 -5.82
CA LEU A 180 -6.70 -12.87 -6.48
C LEU A 180 -6.73 -13.00 -8.01
N GLU A 181 -7.11 -14.16 -8.54
CA GLU A 181 -7.30 -14.39 -9.98
C GLU A 181 -8.46 -13.55 -10.55
N ALA A 182 -9.38 -13.08 -9.72
CA ALA A 182 -10.46 -12.19 -10.14
C ALA A 182 -9.95 -10.84 -10.70
N TYR A 183 -8.76 -10.42 -10.29
CA TYR A 183 -8.17 -9.13 -10.65
C TYR A 183 -6.90 -9.27 -11.50
N LEU A 184 -6.25 -10.43 -11.46
CA LEU A 184 -4.95 -10.66 -12.07
C LEU A 184 -4.90 -12.00 -12.79
N SER A 185 -4.19 -12.08 -13.91
CA SER A 185 -3.94 -13.40 -14.52
C SER A 185 -3.15 -14.31 -13.56
N PRO A 186 -3.36 -15.64 -13.60
CA PRO A 186 -2.70 -16.58 -12.69
C PRO A 186 -1.16 -16.46 -12.69
N LYS A 187 -0.58 -16.21 -13.87
CA LYS A 187 0.87 -16.02 -14.03
C LYS A 187 1.38 -14.77 -13.32
N ILE A 188 0.63 -13.67 -13.39
CA ILE A 188 0.96 -12.40 -12.74
C ILE A 188 0.79 -12.53 -11.22
N ALA A 189 -0.35 -13.06 -10.76
CA ALA A 189 -0.62 -13.28 -9.35
C ALA A 189 0.47 -14.12 -8.67
N SER A 190 0.86 -15.25 -9.28
CA SER A 190 1.93 -16.12 -8.76
C SER A 190 3.28 -15.38 -8.62
N ARG A 191 3.65 -14.58 -9.63
CA ARG A 191 4.90 -13.80 -9.61
C ARG A 191 4.88 -12.74 -8.51
N ILE A 192 3.77 -12.01 -8.36
CA ILE A 192 3.62 -10.96 -7.35
C ILE A 192 3.66 -11.54 -5.95
N LEU A 193 2.88 -12.59 -5.69
CA LEU A 193 2.84 -13.22 -4.37
C LEU A 193 4.21 -13.77 -3.96
N LYS A 194 4.97 -14.33 -4.92
CA LYS A 194 6.35 -14.75 -4.67
C LYS A 194 7.24 -13.57 -4.25
N ARG A 195 7.13 -12.44 -4.95
CA ARG A 195 7.90 -11.22 -4.65
C ARG A 195 7.50 -10.62 -3.30
N LEU A 196 6.22 -10.38 -3.07
CA LEU A 196 5.68 -9.85 -1.80
C LEU A 196 6.07 -10.74 -0.61
N LYS A 197 6.09 -12.07 -0.80
CA LYS A 197 6.61 -13.00 0.20
C LYS A 197 8.11 -12.83 0.42
N SER A 198 8.91 -12.70 -0.63
CA SER A 198 10.37 -12.54 -0.50
C SER A 198 10.79 -11.26 0.22
N VAL A 199 10.00 -10.19 0.12
CA VAL A 199 10.22 -8.92 0.83
C VAL A 199 9.51 -8.87 2.19
N GLY A 200 8.85 -9.96 2.60
CA GLY A 200 8.20 -10.07 3.92
C GLY A 200 6.92 -9.25 4.07
N LEU A 201 6.25 -8.86 2.98
CA LEU A 201 4.97 -8.12 3.02
C LEU A 201 3.75 -9.05 3.13
N VAL A 202 3.88 -10.27 2.59
CA VAL A 202 2.82 -11.28 2.60
C VAL A 202 3.33 -12.55 3.23
N ASP A 203 2.56 -13.08 4.17
CA ASP A 203 2.78 -14.38 4.75
C ASP A 203 1.86 -15.44 4.11
N VAL A 204 2.42 -16.64 3.98
CA VAL A 204 1.69 -17.82 3.53
C VAL A 204 1.90 -18.88 4.60
N PRO A 205 0.83 -19.46 5.16
CA PRO A 205 0.95 -20.54 6.12
C PRO A 205 1.97 -21.58 5.64
N GLU A 206 2.95 -21.90 6.48
CA GLU A 206 4.01 -22.85 6.13
C GLU A 206 3.47 -24.25 5.83
N ASP A 207 2.28 -24.56 6.36
CA ASP A 207 1.56 -25.78 6.09
C ASP A 207 1.26 -25.93 4.60
N ARG A 208 2.08 -26.75 3.93
CA ARG A 208 1.82 -27.17 2.54
C ARG A 208 0.56 -28.01 2.41
N ASP A 209 0.02 -28.47 3.53
CA ASP A 209 -1.15 -29.32 3.60
C ASP A 209 -2.40 -28.52 3.22
N TYR A 210 -2.97 -28.83 2.06
CA TYR A 210 -4.19 -28.20 1.55
C TYR A 210 -5.40 -29.14 1.63
N VAL A 211 -5.20 -30.37 2.12
CA VAL A 211 -6.26 -31.37 2.31
C VAL A 211 -6.29 -31.77 3.77
N PHE A 212 -7.43 -31.54 4.40
CA PHE A 212 -7.69 -31.87 5.79
C PHE A 212 -8.79 -32.94 5.86
N PHE A 213 -8.62 -33.87 6.78
CA PHE A 213 -9.54 -34.96 7.05
C PHE A 213 -10.31 -34.64 8.34
N PHE A 214 -11.62 -34.86 8.30
CA PHE A 214 -12.55 -34.56 9.39
C PHE A 214 -13.38 -35.79 9.70
N ARG A 215 -13.73 -35.97 10.97
CA ARG A 215 -14.68 -37.02 11.38
C ARG A 215 -16.08 -36.64 10.94
N SER A 216 -16.82 -37.62 10.42
CA SER A 216 -18.26 -37.49 10.20
C SER A 216 -19.02 -37.70 11.51
N LYS A 217 -20.32 -37.36 11.52
CA LYS A 217 -21.22 -37.65 12.65
C LYS A 217 -21.64 -39.14 12.74
N ARG A 218 -21.09 -40.02 11.91
CA ARG A 218 -21.44 -41.45 11.94
C ARG A 218 -20.78 -42.14 13.12
N ASP A 219 -21.51 -43.09 13.70
CA ASP A 219 -21.03 -43.92 14.78
C ASP A 219 -19.95 -44.90 14.28
N PRO A 220 -18.70 -44.82 14.76
CA PRO A 220 -17.62 -45.70 14.37
C PRO A 220 -17.80 -47.14 14.86
N ASN A 221 -18.60 -47.37 15.91
CA ASN A 221 -18.78 -48.70 16.51
C ASN A 221 -19.64 -49.63 15.63
N LYS A 222 -20.32 -49.08 14.62
CA LYS A 222 -21.13 -49.83 13.65
C LYS A 222 -20.29 -50.37 12.49
N GLU A 223 -19.01 -50.04 12.43
CA GLU A 223 -18.10 -50.43 11.36
C GLU A 223 -16.97 -51.29 11.94
N ALA A 224 -16.62 -52.37 11.24
CA ALA A 224 -15.45 -53.18 11.62
C ALA A 224 -14.17 -52.41 11.26
N LEU A 225 -13.54 -51.79 12.26
CA LEU A 225 -12.26 -51.09 12.12
C LEU A 225 -11.12 -51.99 12.58
N SER A 226 -10.09 -52.12 11.74
CA SER A 226 -8.83 -52.71 12.20
C SER A 226 -8.15 -51.81 13.24
N GLU A 227 -7.32 -52.37 14.12
CA GLU A 227 -6.61 -51.60 15.14
C GLU A 227 -5.85 -50.37 14.57
N PRO A 228 -5.15 -50.47 13.41
CA PRO A 228 -4.52 -49.30 12.79
C PRO A 228 -5.52 -48.28 12.23
N GLU A 229 -6.67 -48.72 11.72
CA GLU A 229 -7.73 -47.81 11.23
C GLU A 229 -8.39 -47.06 12.38
N ALA A 230 -8.68 -47.74 13.50
CA ALA A 230 -9.21 -47.13 14.71
C ALA A 230 -8.24 -46.06 15.25
N ARG A 231 -6.94 -46.38 15.31
CA ARG A 231 -5.88 -45.45 15.72
C ARG A 231 -5.83 -44.19 14.84
N ILE A 232 -5.95 -44.34 13.52
CA ILE A 232 -6.04 -43.21 12.59
C ILE A 232 -7.33 -42.42 12.82
N TYR A 233 -8.48 -43.09 12.95
CA TYR A 233 -9.79 -42.44 13.11
C TYR A 233 -9.88 -41.60 14.39
N PHE A 234 -9.50 -42.17 15.54
CA PHE A 234 -9.48 -41.45 16.82
C PHE A 234 -8.37 -40.40 16.91
N GLY A 235 -7.37 -40.47 16.04
CA GLY A 235 -6.33 -39.44 15.91
C GLY A 235 -6.81 -38.14 15.25
N ILE A 236 -7.92 -38.17 14.51
CA ILE A 236 -8.50 -37.02 13.79
C ILE A 236 -9.32 -36.16 14.77
N PRO A 237 -8.95 -34.90 14.99
CA PRO A 237 -9.71 -33.97 15.81
C PRO A 237 -10.91 -33.37 15.04
N ASP A 238 -11.82 -32.70 15.74
CA ASP A 238 -13.05 -32.18 15.14
C ASP A 238 -12.83 -30.97 14.22
N ASP A 239 -11.79 -30.19 14.48
CA ASP A 239 -11.28 -29.10 13.63
C ASP A 239 -10.50 -29.59 12.40
N GLY A 240 -10.29 -30.90 12.29
CA GLY A 240 -9.66 -31.57 11.16
C GLY A 240 -8.13 -31.55 11.19
N ILE A 241 -7.51 -32.49 10.47
CA ILE A 241 -6.06 -32.65 10.46
C ILE A 241 -5.54 -33.07 9.09
N ALA A 242 -4.34 -32.62 8.75
CA ALA A 242 -3.64 -33.05 7.56
C ALA A 242 -3.03 -34.45 7.71
N ALA A 243 -2.91 -35.18 6.59
CA ALA A 243 -2.37 -36.54 6.61
C ALA A 243 -0.94 -36.64 7.17
N ARG A 244 -0.09 -35.63 6.94
CA ARG A 244 1.28 -35.58 7.48
C ARG A 244 1.29 -35.43 8.99
N LYS A 245 0.57 -34.43 9.51
CA LYS A 245 0.42 -34.22 10.96
C LYS A 245 -0.19 -35.45 11.64
N LEU A 246 -1.19 -36.08 11.01
CA LEU A 246 -1.82 -37.31 11.50
C LEU A 246 -0.85 -38.50 11.51
N ALA A 247 -0.04 -38.68 10.46
CA ALA A 247 0.99 -39.72 10.39
C ALA A 247 2.00 -39.59 11.54
N THR A 248 2.51 -38.38 11.78
CA THR A 248 3.42 -38.09 12.90
C THR A 248 2.75 -38.34 14.25
N LYS A 249 1.52 -37.86 14.44
CA LYS A 249 0.77 -38.01 15.70
C LYS A 249 0.48 -39.47 16.06
N THR A 250 0.21 -40.30 15.06
CA THR A 250 -0.19 -41.71 15.25
C THR A 250 0.97 -42.69 15.18
N GLY A 251 2.18 -42.23 14.82
CA GLY A 251 3.35 -43.08 14.59
C GLY A 251 3.22 -43.99 13.36
N VAL A 252 2.26 -43.71 12.47
CA VAL A 252 2.00 -44.52 11.26
C VAL A 252 2.68 -43.86 10.06
N SER A 253 3.33 -44.66 9.21
CA SER A 253 3.98 -44.11 8.00
C SER A 253 2.97 -43.43 7.07
N LEU A 254 3.37 -42.32 6.44
CA LEU A 254 2.49 -41.50 5.61
C LEU A 254 1.74 -42.31 4.54
N ARG A 255 2.41 -43.27 3.89
CA ARG A 255 1.79 -44.17 2.90
C ARG A 255 0.67 -45.01 3.52
N ARG A 256 0.89 -45.56 4.71
CA ARG A 256 -0.13 -46.35 5.43
C ARG A 256 -1.27 -45.47 5.92
N THR A 257 -0.97 -44.26 6.39
CA THR A 257 -1.99 -43.25 6.77
C THR A 257 -2.93 -42.96 5.61
N TYR A 258 -2.41 -42.69 4.41
CA TYR A 258 -3.27 -42.49 3.22
C TYR A 258 -4.12 -43.72 2.86
N ARG A 259 -3.55 -44.93 3.00
CA ARG A 259 -4.29 -46.17 2.78
C ARG A 259 -5.48 -46.29 3.73
N TYR A 260 -5.28 -46.05 5.02
CA TYR A 260 -6.35 -46.13 6.03
C TYR A 260 -7.37 -44.99 5.86
N LEU A 261 -6.92 -43.77 5.57
CA LEU A 261 -7.82 -42.66 5.26
C LEU A 261 -8.71 -42.95 4.05
N ARG A 262 -8.20 -43.66 3.03
CA ARG A 262 -9.03 -44.11 1.89
C ARG A 262 -10.11 -45.11 2.33
N GLY A 263 -9.77 -46.07 3.19
CA GLY A 263 -10.71 -47.04 3.76
C GLY A 263 -11.79 -46.36 4.60
N LEU A 264 -11.39 -45.49 5.53
CA LEU A 264 -12.30 -44.70 6.37
C LEU A 264 -13.22 -43.79 5.55
N LYS A 265 -12.72 -43.23 4.43
CA LYS A 265 -13.54 -42.44 3.49
C LYS A 265 -14.56 -43.33 2.76
N GLY A 266 -14.19 -44.54 2.36
CA GLY A 266 -15.10 -45.53 1.77
C GLY A 266 -16.24 -45.92 2.72
N LYS A 267 -15.92 -46.11 4.02
CA LYS A 267 -16.88 -46.34 5.11
C LYS A 267 -17.69 -45.08 5.48
N LYS A 268 -17.42 -43.93 4.84
CA LYS A 268 -18.02 -42.60 5.10
C LYS A 268 -17.88 -42.12 6.55
N LEU A 269 -16.90 -42.66 7.30
CA LEU A 269 -16.61 -42.25 8.67
C LEU A 269 -15.86 -40.93 8.73
N ILE A 270 -15.16 -40.59 7.64
CA ILE A 270 -14.44 -39.32 7.48
C ILE A 270 -14.80 -38.66 6.16
N PHE A 271 -14.62 -37.35 6.09
CA PHE A 271 -14.68 -36.59 4.84
C PHE A 271 -13.45 -35.69 4.70
N THR A 272 -13.22 -35.22 3.47
CA THR A 272 -12.08 -34.36 3.14
C THR A 272 -12.58 -32.96 2.82
N ARG A 273 -11.99 -31.94 3.42
CA ARG A 273 -12.10 -30.56 2.93
C ARG A 273 -10.76 -30.09 2.43
N LYS A 274 -10.79 -29.40 1.30
CA LYS A 274 -9.61 -28.69 0.81
C LYS A 274 -9.59 -27.34 1.50
N ASN A 275 -8.58 -27.07 2.33
CA ASN A 275 -8.36 -25.72 2.82
C ASN A 275 -7.48 -25.03 1.79
N ARG A 276 -8.04 -24.01 1.14
CA ARG A 276 -7.31 -23.25 0.13
C ARG A 276 -6.24 -22.44 0.84
N ARG A 277 -5.07 -22.30 0.20
CA ARG A 277 -4.02 -21.45 0.77
C ARG A 277 -4.53 -20.02 0.78
N THR A 278 -4.57 -19.43 1.97
CA THR A 278 -4.88 -18.03 2.15
C THR A 278 -3.59 -17.25 2.32
N TYR A 279 -3.48 -16.15 1.60
CA TYR A 279 -2.43 -15.16 1.72
C TYR A 279 -2.90 -14.09 2.71
N ARG A 280 -2.01 -13.65 3.61
CA ARG A 280 -2.30 -12.61 4.58
C ARG A 280 -1.18 -11.58 4.59
N LEU A 281 -1.50 -10.32 4.90
CA LEU A 281 -0.47 -9.33 5.13
C LEU A 281 0.32 -9.68 6.40
N THR A 282 1.61 -9.37 6.40
CA THR A 282 2.39 -9.25 7.63
C THR A 282 2.14 -7.88 8.25
N LYS A 283 2.62 -7.65 9.48
CA LYS A 283 2.56 -6.30 10.09
C LYS A 283 3.17 -5.23 9.17
N LYS A 284 4.29 -5.53 8.53
CA LYS A 284 4.94 -4.65 7.54
C LYS A 284 4.06 -4.43 6.30
N GLY A 285 3.39 -5.48 5.84
CA GLY A 285 2.41 -5.41 4.75
C GLY A 285 1.19 -4.55 5.09
N GLU A 286 0.68 -4.66 6.32
CA GLU A 286 -0.45 -3.87 6.83
C GLU A 286 -0.10 -2.38 6.91
N GLU A 287 1.08 -2.05 7.44
CA GLU A 287 1.59 -0.66 7.49
C GLU A 287 1.70 -0.06 6.07
N LEU A 288 2.27 -0.80 5.13
CA LEU A 288 2.36 -0.35 3.73
C LEU A 288 0.99 -0.19 3.08
N ALA A 289 0.07 -1.13 3.30
CA ALA A 289 -1.29 -1.04 2.76
C ALA A 289 -2.06 0.16 3.33
N ALA A 290 -1.89 0.47 4.62
CA ALA A 290 -2.49 1.64 5.24
C ALA A 290 -1.98 2.96 4.62
N ILE A 291 -0.70 3.04 4.30
CA ILE A 291 -0.11 4.18 3.61
C ILE A 291 -0.65 4.32 2.19
N LEU A 292 -0.73 3.22 1.43
CA LEU A 292 -1.31 3.22 0.08
C LEU A 292 -2.75 3.71 0.10
N LYS A 293 -3.53 3.28 1.10
CA LYS A 293 -4.90 3.77 1.30
C LYS A 293 -4.94 5.26 1.63
N SER A 294 -4.07 5.71 2.53
CA SER A 294 -4.00 7.13 2.93
C SER A 294 -3.59 8.02 1.74
N LEU A 295 -2.72 7.53 0.85
CA LEU A 295 -2.35 8.19 -0.40
C LEU A 295 -3.55 8.31 -1.35
N GLN A 296 -4.33 7.24 -1.53
CA GLN A 296 -5.54 7.28 -2.35
C GLN A 296 -6.59 8.23 -1.78
N GLU A 297 -6.77 8.26 -0.45
CA GLU A 297 -7.65 9.20 0.24
C GLU A 297 -7.21 10.64 0.01
N LEU A 298 -5.90 10.93 0.12
CA LEU A 298 -5.35 12.26 -0.17
C LEU A 298 -5.60 12.67 -1.62
N VAL A 299 -5.42 11.76 -2.59
CA VAL A 299 -5.74 12.03 -4.00
C VAL A 299 -7.23 12.32 -4.17
N GLY A 300 -8.10 11.55 -3.52
CA GLY A 300 -9.55 11.78 -3.53
C GLY A 300 -9.95 13.14 -2.96
N GLU A 301 -9.34 13.54 -1.84
CA GLU A 301 -9.55 14.86 -1.22
C GLU A 301 -9.13 16.01 -2.15
N VAL A 302 -7.95 15.88 -2.75
CA VAL A 302 -7.42 16.86 -3.72
C VAL A 302 -8.32 16.97 -4.94
N TRP A 303 -8.81 15.83 -5.45
CA TRP A 303 -9.74 15.80 -6.57
C TRP A 303 -11.07 16.48 -6.24
N GLN A 304 -11.66 16.19 -5.08
CA GLN A 304 -12.88 16.86 -4.61
C GLN A 304 -12.68 18.37 -4.46
N SER A 305 -11.54 18.77 -3.88
CA SER A 305 -11.18 20.18 -3.70
C SER A 305 -11.00 20.91 -5.04
N SER A 306 -10.43 20.25 -6.06
CA SER A 306 -10.26 20.85 -7.38
C SER A 306 -11.59 21.05 -8.12
N TRP A 307 -12.57 20.17 -7.88
CA TRP A 307 -13.95 20.36 -8.34
C TRP A 307 -14.59 21.60 -7.71
N HIS A 308 -14.49 21.77 -6.39
CA HIS A 308 -15.00 22.96 -5.70
C HIS A 308 -14.43 24.27 -6.28
N VAL A 309 -13.12 24.33 -6.52
CA VAL A 309 -12.46 25.51 -7.11
C VAL A 309 -12.90 25.78 -8.55
N SER A 310 -13.31 24.75 -9.28
CA SER A 310 -13.75 24.87 -10.67
C SER A 310 -15.22 25.31 -10.77
N ALA A 311 -16.07 24.88 -9.84
CA ALA A 311 -17.49 25.21 -9.81
C ALA A 311 -17.76 26.70 -9.48
N GLU A 312 -16.88 27.35 -8.71
CA GLU A 312 -16.94 28.78 -8.40
C GLU A 312 -16.76 29.72 -9.62
N LYS A 313 -16.49 29.19 -10.82
CA LYS A 313 -16.44 29.98 -12.07
C LYS A 313 -17.82 30.24 -12.70
N SER A 314 -18.91 29.80 -12.05
CA SER A 314 -20.30 29.91 -12.55
C SER A 314 -21.05 31.06 -11.90
#